data_AF-A0A927N4P6-F1
#
_entry.id   AF-A0A927N4P6-F1
#
_cell.length_a   1.000
_cell.length_b   1.000
_cell.length_c   1.000
_cell.angle_alpha   90.00
_cell.angle_beta   90.00
_cell.angle_gamma   90.00
#
_symmetry.space_group_name_H-M   'P 1'
#
loop_
_entity.id
_entity.type
_entity.pdbx_description
1 polymer ?
#
loop_
_entity_poly.entity_id
_entity_poly.type
_entity_poly.pdbx_seq_one_letter_code
_entity_poly.pdbx_strand_id
1 'polypeptide(L)'
;MVVLLLAAYVLLDWLVLISIRTGDSGGVPLARHVGGALVATGLAWLVWRRSRAVWALLLAWHGGFALFLLATATGWDVRVSGFVLLNAVQVAALLSPAVRHHVWRPEGRLATTQ
;
A
#
# COMPACT_ATOMS: atom_id res chain seq x y z
N MET A 1 6.02 -14.32 -7.91
CA MET A 1 4.89 -14.13 -6.97
C MET A 1 4.89 -12.78 -6.27
N VAL A 2 5.99 -12.34 -5.62
CA VAL A 2 6.06 -11.02 -4.95
C VAL A 2 5.86 -9.83 -5.91
N VAL A 3 6.36 -9.91 -7.15
CA VAL A 3 6.13 -8.90 -8.19
C VAL A 3 4.63 -8.68 -8.42
N LEU A 4 3.87 -9.76 -8.56
CA LEU A 4 2.44 -9.71 -8.84
C LEU A 4 1.65 -9.10 -7.68
N LEU A 5 2.06 -9.37 -6.43
CA LEU A 5 1.42 -8.80 -5.24
C LEU A 5 1.69 -7.30 -5.11
N LEU A 6 2.92 -6.85 -5.36
CA LEU A 6 3.23 -5.43 -5.35
C LEU A 6 2.63 -4.70 -6.55
N ALA A 7 2.58 -5.35 -7.72
CA ALA A 7 1.88 -4.81 -8.88
C ALA A 7 0.38 -4.66 -8.61
N ALA A 8 -0.26 -5.67 -8.01
CA ALA A 8 -1.67 -5.60 -7.60
C ALA A 8 -1.93 -4.51 -6.54
N TYR A 9 -1.01 -4.37 -5.57
CA TYR A 9 -1.06 -3.30 -4.56
C TYR A 9 -1.01 -1.91 -5.21
N VAL A 10 -0.10 -1.70 -6.17
CA VAL A 10 0.00 -0.44 -6.92
C VAL A 10 -1.24 -0.24 -7.80
N LEU A 11 -1.72 -1.28 -8.47
CA LEU A 11 -2.94 -1.24 -9.29
C LEU A 11 -4.18 -0.82 -8.49
N LEU A 12 -4.30 -1.26 -7.23
CA LEU A 12 -5.37 -0.83 -6.33
C LEU A 12 -5.35 0.68 -6.08
N ASP A 13 -4.18 1.27 -5.84
CA ASP A 13 -4.05 2.72 -5.67
C ASP A 13 -4.39 3.50 -6.95
N TRP A 14 -4.00 2.97 -8.12
CA TRP A 14 -4.39 3.56 -9.41
C TRP A 14 -5.89 3.42 -9.67
N LEU A 15 -6.53 2.33 -9.26
CA LEU A 15 -7.98 2.13 -9.40
C LEU A 15 -8.78 3.11 -8.53
N VAL A 16 -8.29 3.40 -7.33
CA VAL A 16 -8.83 4.45 -6.45
C VAL A 16 -8.68 5.82 -7.12
N LEU A 17 -7.52 6.09 -7.70
CA LEU A 17 -7.26 7.34 -8.42
C LEU A 17 -8.23 7.55 -9.59
N ILE A 18 -8.47 6.51 -10.39
CA ILE A 18 -9.42 6.53 -11.51
C ILE A 18 -10.84 6.74 -10.98
N SER A 19 -11.23 6.02 -9.93
CA SER A 19 -12.56 6.13 -9.33
C SER A 19 -12.84 7.54 -8.78
N ILE A 20 -11.83 8.18 -8.18
CA ILE A 20 -11.94 9.55 -7.67
C ILE A 20 -11.94 10.57 -8.82
N ARG A 21 -11.23 10.31 -9.92
CA ARG A 21 -11.29 11.15 -11.12
C ARG A 21 -12.65 11.09 -11.81
N THR A 22 -13.32 9.93 -11.80
CA THR A 22 -14.63 9.74 -12.43
C THR A 22 -15.81 10.09 -11.53
N GLY A 23 -15.60 10.17 -10.22
CA GLY A 23 -16.60 10.64 -9.25
C GLY A 23 -16.41 12.12 -8.93
N ASP A 24 -17.48 12.81 -8.54
CA ASP A 24 -17.40 14.19 -8.06
C ASP A 24 -16.53 14.23 -6.79
N SER A 25 -15.29 14.66 -6.97
CA SER A 25 -14.19 14.51 -6.01
C SER A 25 -14.08 15.73 -5.11
N GLY A 26 -15.22 16.25 -4.63
CA GLY A 26 -15.34 17.11 -3.44
C GLY A 26 -14.27 18.22 -3.28
N GLY A 27 -13.77 18.79 -4.37
CA GLY A 27 -12.76 19.86 -4.36
C GLY A 27 -11.32 19.47 -4.00
N VAL A 28 -10.96 18.17 -3.88
CA VAL A 28 -9.56 17.80 -3.61
C VAL A 28 -8.76 17.79 -4.92
N PRO A 29 -7.61 18.52 -5.01
CA PRO A 29 -6.85 18.60 -6.26
C PRO A 29 -6.40 17.22 -6.76
N LEU A 30 -6.63 16.96 -8.04
CA LEU A 30 -6.17 15.75 -8.74
C LEU A 30 -4.66 15.54 -8.56
N ALA A 31 -3.88 16.62 -8.52
CA ALA A 31 -2.44 16.59 -8.28
C ALA A 31 -2.06 15.88 -6.97
N ARG A 32 -2.86 16.05 -5.90
CA ARG A 32 -2.63 15.39 -4.61
C ARG A 32 -2.83 13.88 -4.69
N HIS A 33 -3.80 13.45 -5.49
CA HIS A 33 -4.09 12.05 -5.73
C HIS A 33 -2.97 11.40 -6.54
N VAL A 34 -2.55 12.07 -7.62
CA VAL A 34 -1.47 11.58 -8.50
C VAL A 34 -0.15 11.49 -7.72
N GLY A 35 0.14 12.50 -6.90
CA GLY A 35 1.31 12.47 -6.01
C GLY A 35 1.27 11.29 -5.04
N GLY A 36 0.10 11.00 -4.43
CA GLY A 36 -0.09 9.85 -3.56
C GLY A 36 0.19 8.51 -4.26
N ALA A 37 -0.36 8.30 -5.45
CA ALA A 37 -0.13 7.07 -6.22
C ALA A 37 1.34 6.88 -6.63
N LEU A 38 2.03 7.97 -6.99
CA LEU A 38 3.47 7.93 -7.30
C LEU A 38 4.31 7.58 -6.06
N VAL A 39 3.99 8.17 -4.91
CA VAL A 39 4.66 7.86 -3.64
C VAL A 39 4.44 6.40 -3.28
N ALA A 40 3.20 5.89 -3.36
CA ALA A 40 2.92 4.49 -3.07
C ALA A 40 3.64 3.53 -4.02
N THR A 41 3.72 3.88 -5.31
CA THR A 41 4.50 3.13 -6.31
C THR A 41 5.99 3.09 -5.95
N GLY A 42 6.57 4.23 -5.54
CA GLY A 42 7.95 4.32 -5.08
C GLY A 42 8.22 3.52 -3.81
N LEU A 43 7.30 3.55 -2.84
CA LEU A 43 7.42 2.77 -1.61
C LEU A 43 7.30 1.27 -1.87
N ALA A 44 6.37 0.85 -2.74
CA ALA A 44 6.25 -0.54 -3.18
C ALA A 44 7.53 -1.03 -3.89
N TRP A 45 8.18 -0.17 -4.68
CA TRP A 45 9.48 -0.44 -5.28
C TRP A 45 10.60 -0.59 -4.23
N LEU A 46 10.58 0.18 -3.15
CA LEU A 46 11.54 0.01 -2.06
C LEU A 46 11.31 -1.28 -1.27
N VAL A 47 10.06 -1.71 -1.08
CA VAL A 47 9.73 -3.05 -0.55
C VAL A 47 10.23 -4.14 -1.49
N TRP A 48 10.11 -3.93 -2.81
CA TRP A 48 10.68 -4.83 -3.81
C TRP A 48 12.21 -4.94 -3.67
N ARG A 49 12.90 -3.83 -3.39
CA ARG A 49 14.33 -3.82 -3.02
C ARG A 49 14.63 -4.35 -1.61
N ARG A 50 13.68 -5.06 -0.99
CA ARG A 50 13.79 -5.69 0.35
C ARG A 50 13.95 -4.71 1.52
N SER A 51 13.55 -3.45 1.37
CA SER A 51 13.58 -2.51 2.48
C SER A 51 12.56 -2.86 3.56
N ARG A 52 13.05 -3.40 4.68
CA ARG A 52 12.24 -3.75 5.86
C ARG A 52 11.59 -2.53 6.51
N ALA A 53 12.32 -1.41 6.57
CA ALA A 53 11.81 -0.17 7.15
C ALA A 53 10.62 0.36 6.35
N VAL A 54 10.70 0.33 5.01
CA VAL A 54 9.59 0.77 4.15
C VAL A 54 8.42 -0.21 4.22
N TRP A 55 8.68 -1.52 4.29
CA TRP A 55 7.62 -2.50 4.50
C TRP A 55 6.87 -2.26 5.83
N ALA A 56 7.59 -2.02 6.92
CA ALA A 56 6.98 -1.72 8.22
C ALA A 56 6.21 -0.39 8.19
N LEU A 57 6.75 0.63 7.52
CA LEU A 57 6.08 1.92 7.34
C LEU A 57 4.75 1.77 6.58
N LEU A 58 4.74 1.04 5.46
CA LEU A 58 3.52 0.79 4.69
C LEU A 58 2.49 0.00 5.51
N LEU A 59 2.95 -1.00 6.26
CA LEU A 59 2.07 -1.78 7.12
C LEU A 59 1.44 -0.91 8.22
N ALA A 60 2.24 -0.08 8.88
CA ALA A 60 1.76 0.85 9.90
C ALA A 60 0.82 1.91 9.31
N TRP A 61 1.12 2.40 8.11
CA TRP A 61 0.28 3.37 7.43
C TRP A 61 -1.11 2.80 7.10
N HIS A 62 -1.18 1.69 6.36
CA HIS A 62 -2.46 1.11 5.95
C HIS A 62 -3.21 0.46 7.11
N GLY A 63 -2.50 -0.25 7.99
CA GLY A 63 -3.09 -0.86 9.18
C GLY A 63 -3.59 0.20 10.16
N GLY A 64 -2.77 1.21 10.43
CA GLY A 64 -3.13 2.32 11.30
C GLY A 64 -4.30 3.15 10.76
N PHE A 65 -4.30 3.45 9.46
CA PHE A 65 -5.39 4.19 8.84
C PHE A 65 -6.71 3.40 8.85
N ALA A 66 -6.68 2.09 8.55
CA ALA A 66 -7.87 1.23 8.66
C ALA A 66 -8.41 1.18 10.10
N LEU A 67 -7.53 1.03 11.10
CA LEU A 67 -7.92 1.03 12.51
C LEU A 67 -8.46 2.38 12.95
N PHE A 68 -7.86 3.48 12.51
CA PHE A 68 -8.34 4.82 12.77
C PHE A 68 -9.76 5.03 12.23
N LEU A 69 -10.01 4.63 10.98
CA LEU A 69 -11.36 4.68 10.39
C LEU A 69 -12.34 3.82 11.17
N LEU A 70 -11.98 2.59 11.54
CA LEU A 70 -12.80 1.71 12.37
C LEU A 70 -13.15 2.34 13.73
N ALA A 71 -12.21 3.05 14.34
CA ALA A 71 -12.37 3.64 15.66
C ALA A 71 -13.12 4.98 15.66
N THR A 72 -13.08 5.73 14.55
CA THR A 72 -13.59 7.10 14.48
C THR A 72 -14.79 7.28 13.55
N ALA A 73 -15.12 6.29 12.72
CA ALA A 73 -16.28 6.35 11.86
C ALA A 73 -17.58 6.39 12.68
N THR A 74 -18.29 7.51 12.61
CA THR A 74 -19.61 7.69 13.21
C THR A 74 -20.75 7.19 12.31
N GLY A 75 -20.43 6.77 11.09
CA GLY A 75 -21.36 6.18 10.12
C GLY A 75 -20.63 5.38 9.04
N TRP A 76 -21.27 4.30 8.56
CA TRP A 76 -20.73 3.42 7.54
C TRP A 76 -21.47 3.62 6.22
N ASP A 77 -20.87 4.40 5.33
CA ASP A 77 -21.31 4.50 3.94
C ASP A 77 -20.42 3.63 3.03
N VAL A 78 -20.78 3.56 1.75
CA VAL A 78 -20.06 2.77 0.73
C VAL A 78 -18.61 3.26 0.57
N ARG A 79 -18.34 4.57 0.72
CA ARG A 79 -16.98 5.12 0.58
C ARG A 79 -16.11 4.71 1.77
N VAL A 80 -16.58 4.89 3.00
CA VAL A 80 -15.84 4.51 4.21
C VAL A 80 -15.58 3.01 4.22
N SER A 81 -16.61 2.21 3.92
CA SER A 81 -16.49 0.74 3.81
C SER A 81 -15.47 0.33 2.74
N GLY A 82 -15.51 0.99 1.58
CA GLY A 82 -14.55 0.76 0.49
C GLY A 82 -13.11 1.09 0.88
N PHE A 83 -12.88 2.20 1.58
CA PHE A 83 -11.55 2.57 2.07
C PHE A 83 -11.01 1.59 3.11
N VAL A 84 -11.84 1.15 4.06
CA VAL A 84 -11.44 0.16 5.06
C VAL A 84 -11.10 -1.17 4.39
N LEU A 85 -11.93 -1.64 3.46
CA LEU A 85 -11.68 -2.88 2.73
C LEU A 85 -10.39 -2.82 1.91
N LEU A 86 -10.15 -1.71 1.20
CA LEU A 86 -8.94 -1.53 0.40
C LEU A 86 -7.67 -1.56 1.25
N ASN A 87 -7.67 -0.83 2.37
CA ASN A 87 -6.54 -0.85 3.30
C ASN A 87 -6.34 -2.25 3.90
N ALA A 88 -7.41 -2.98 4.22
CA ALA A 88 -7.32 -4.35 4.71
C ALA A 88 -6.69 -5.31 3.67
N VAL A 89 -7.07 -5.18 2.39
CA VAL A 89 -6.47 -5.96 1.30
C VAL A 89 -4.99 -5.61 1.12
N GLN A 90 -4.63 -4.32 1.19
CA GLN A 90 -3.25 -3.86 1.11
C GLN A 90 -2.39 -4.40 2.27
N VAL A 91 -2.92 -4.39 3.49
CA VAL A 91 -2.28 -5.01 4.66
C VAL A 91 -2.12 -6.51 4.47
N ALA A 92 -3.15 -7.21 4.01
CA ALA A 92 -3.09 -8.66 3.76
C ALA A 92 -2.03 -9.01 2.71
N ALA A 93 -1.90 -8.21 1.65
CA ALA A 93 -0.86 -8.38 0.63
C ALA A 93 0.55 -8.20 1.23
N LEU A 94 0.77 -7.16 2.03
CA LEU A 94 2.04 -6.89 2.72
C LEU A 94 2.39 -7.97 3.76
N LEU A 95 1.39 -8.51 4.43
CA LEU A 95 1.51 -9.58 5.41
C LEU A 95 1.58 -10.97 4.79
N SER A 96 1.45 -11.10 3.46
CA SER A 96 1.50 -12.41 2.81
C SER A 96 2.85 -13.11 3.05
N PRO A 97 2.88 -14.44 3.16
CA PRO A 97 4.11 -15.19 3.38
C PRO A 97 5.19 -14.89 2.33
N ALA A 98 4.77 -14.66 1.08
CA ALA A 98 5.66 -14.33 -0.02
C ALA A 98 6.40 -13.00 0.19
N VAL A 99 5.68 -11.94 0.58
CA VAL A 99 6.28 -10.62 0.82
C VAL A 99 7.14 -10.66 2.09
N ARG A 100 6.66 -11.26 3.17
CA ARG A 100 7.44 -11.40 4.41
C ARG A 100 8.75 -12.14 4.15
N HIS A 101 8.71 -13.28 3.48
CA HIS A 101 9.92 -14.06 3.18
C HIS A 101 10.90 -13.28 2.30
N HIS A 102 10.41 -12.55 1.31
CA HIS A 102 11.25 -11.73 0.43
C HIS A 102 11.95 -10.59 1.17
N VAL A 103 11.24 -9.90 2.06
CA VAL A 103 11.76 -8.79 2.85
C VAL A 103 12.68 -9.26 3.98
N TRP A 104 12.44 -10.44 4.55
CA TRP A 104 13.30 -11.02 5.59
C TRP A 104 14.51 -11.76 5.05
N ARG A 105 14.55 -12.14 3.77
CA ARG A 105 15.74 -12.78 3.20
C ARG A 105 16.96 -11.89 3.38
N PRO A 106 18.03 -12.36 4.04
CA PRO A 106 19.27 -11.61 4.10
C PRO A 106 19.70 -11.28 2.67
N GLU A 107 20.06 -10.03 2.44
CA GLU A 107 20.79 -9.67 1.22
C GLU A 107 22.00 -10.60 1.19
N GLY A 108 22.13 -11.40 0.14
CA GLY A 108 23.35 -12.15 -0.10
C GLY A 108 24.45 -11.15 -0.37
N ARG A 109 24.96 -10.53 0.70
CA ARG A 109 26.07 -9.60 0.69
C ARG A 109 27.30 -10.48 0.51
N LEU A 110 27.61 -10.73 -0.75
CA LEU A 110 28.93 -11.03 -1.30
C LEU A 110 29.88 -11.73 -0.31
N ALA A 111 29.71 -13.05 -0.16
CA ALA A 111 30.84 -13.92 0.13
C ALA A 111 31.69 -14.02 -1.15
N THR A 112 32.39 -12.94 -1.53
CA THR A 112 33.34 -12.90 -2.66
C THR A 112 34.21 -11.66 -2.57
N THR A 113 35.00 -11.57 -1.50
CA THR A 113 36.35 -10.99 -1.56
C THR A 113 37.20 -11.84 -0.62
N GLN A 114 37.70 -12.94 -1.17
CA GLN A 114 38.98 -13.52 -0.74
C GLN A 114 40.10 -12.61 -1.24
#